data_AF-A0A947KI90-F1
#
_entry.id   AF-A0A947KI90-F1
#
_cell.length_a   1.000
_cell.length_b   1.000
_cell.length_c   1.000
_cell.angle_alpha   90.00
_cell.angle_beta   90.00
_cell.angle_gamma   90.00
#
_symmetry.space_group_name_H-M   'P 1'
#
loop_
_entity.id
_entity.type
_entity.pdbx_description
1 polymer ?
#
loop_
_entity_poly.entity_id
_entity_poly.type
_entity_poly.pdbx_seq_one_letter_code
_entity_poly.pdbx_strand_id
1 'polypeptide(L)' 'MSLQEILQKIVENNYPILLADSENEWEANALLTTLSVPALKRNAHMQSGLYIAEVNEGGFLGRVLYKIKRK' A
#
# COMPACT_ATOMS: atom_id res chain seq x y z
N MET A 1 2.41 10.83 -2.31
CA MET A 1 2.32 9.78 -3.34
C MET A 1 0.98 9.10 -3.18
N SER A 2 0.41 8.62 -4.26
CA SER A 2 -0.79 7.79 -4.27
C SER A 2 -0.46 6.36 -3.85
N LEU A 3 -1.47 5.63 -3.38
CA LEU A 3 -1.36 4.20 -3.13
C LEU A 3 -0.90 3.44 -4.38
N GLN A 4 -1.40 3.84 -5.57
CA GLN A 4 -1.01 3.24 -6.84
C GLN A 4 0.51 3.31 -7.07
N GLU A 5 1.12 4.49 -6.91
CA GLU A 5 2.55 4.68 -7.11
C GLU A 5 3.38 3.82 -6.15
N ILE A 6 2.90 3.66 -4.91
CA ILE A 6 3.56 2.80 -3.92
C ILE A 6 3.51 1.34 -4.37
N LEU A 7 2.33 0.84 -4.75
CA LEU A 7 2.17 -0.54 -5.20
C LEU A 7 2.98 -0.83 -6.48
N GLN A 8 2.99 0.10 -7.44
CA GLN A 8 3.81 -0.02 -8.65
C GLN A 8 5.30 -0.13 -8.30
N LYS A 9 5.82 0.73 -7.43
CA LYS A 9 7.22 0.66 -6.98
C LYS A 9 7.55 -0.68 -6.34
N ILE A 10 6.65 -1.25 -5.54
CA ILE A 10 6.85 -2.57 -4.90
C ILE A 10 7.00 -3.66 -5.97
N VAL A 11 6.15 -3.63 -7.00
CA VAL A 11 6.19 -4.58 -8.12
C VAL A 11 7.46 -4.39 -8.96
N GLU A 12 7.77 -3.16 -9.37
CA GLU A 12 8.93 -2.83 -10.20
C GLU A 12 10.26 -3.22 -9.52
N ASN A 13 10.37 -3.01 -8.21
CA ASN A 13 11.56 -3.36 -7.44
C ASN A 13 11.58 -4.84 -6.99
N ASN A 14 10.56 -5.63 -7.36
CA ASN A 14 10.42 -7.04 -6.97
C ASN A 14 10.62 -7.28 -5.48
N TYR A 15 10.08 -6.41 -4.62
CA TYR A 15 10.26 -6.59 -3.18
C TYR A 15 9.56 -7.88 -2.71
N PRO A 16 10.25 -8.75 -1.94
CA PRO A 16 9.70 -10.00 -1.44
C PRO A 16 8.82 -9.75 -0.21
N ILE A 17 7.76 -8.96 -0.39
CA ILE A 17 6.86 -8.55 0.68
C ILE A 17 5.39 -8.84 0.30
N LEU A 18 4.58 -9.09 1.32
CA LEU A 18 3.13 -9.14 1.26
C LEU A 18 2.54 -7.94 1.99
N LEU A 19 1.37 -7.52 1.53
CA LEU A 19 0.58 -6.44 2.10
C LEU A 19 -0.62 -7.05 2.81
N ALA A 20 -0.59 -7.01 4.14
CA ALA A 20 -1.63 -7.58 4.97
C ALA A 20 -2.64 -6.51 5.37
N ASP A 21 -3.92 -6.74 5.07
CA ASP A 21 -5.01 -5.98 5.68
C ASP A 21 -5.50 -6.69 6.96
N SER A 22 -6.74 -6.45 7.38
CA SER A 22 -7.30 -7.03 8.61
C SER A 22 -7.69 -8.50 8.46
N GLU A 23 -7.91 -8.96 7.23
CA GLU A 23 -8.53 -10.25 6.92
C GLU A 23 -7.64 -11.10 6.01
N ASN A 24 -6.85 -10.49 5.13
CA ASN A 24 -6.14 -11.14 4.05
C ASN A 24 -4.72 -10.59 3.85
N GLU A 25 -3.90 -11.40 3.17
CA GLU A 25 -2.56 -11.02 2.71
C GLU A 25 -2.57 -10.94 1.19
N TRP A 26 -1.94 -9.89 0.66
CA TRP A 26 -2.01 -9.57 -0.75
C TRP A 26 -0.64 -9.36 -1.37
N GLU A 27 -0.52 -9.83 -2.61
CA GLU A 27 0.51 -9.38 -3.52
C GLU A 27 0.24 -7.94 -3.96
N ALA A 28 1.28 -7.11 -4.09
CA ALA A 28 1.11 -5.73 -4.56
C ALA A 28 0.48 -5.67 -5.97
N ASN A 29 0.83 -6.62 -6.84
CA ASN A 29 0.22 -6.74 -8.17
C ASN A 29 -1.26 -7.12 -8.10
N ALA A 30 -1.67 -7.95 -7.13
CA ALA A 30 -3.08 -8.30 -6.94
C ALA A 30 -3.89 -7.08 -6.48
N LEU A 31 -3.34 -6.24 -5.59
CA LEU A 31 -4.00 -5.00 -5.17
C LEU A 31 -4.14 -4.00 -6.33
N LEU A 32 -3.16 -3.90 -7.22
CA LEU A 32 -3.25 -3.04 -8.41
C LEU A 32 -4.40 -3.40 -9.34
N THR A 33 -4.74 -4.69 -9.44
CA THR A 33 -5.79 -5.18 -10.35
C THR A 33 -7.17 -5.29 -9.69
N THR A 34 -7.21 -5.46 -8.36
CA THR A 34 -8.47 -5.66 -7.61
C THR A 34 -9.03 -4.37 -7.02
N LEU A 35 -8.19 -3.40 -6.66
CA LEU A 35 -8.65 -2.15 -6.07
C LEU A 35 -9.32 -1.26 -7.11
N SER A 36 -10.37 -0.56 -6.68
CA SER A 36 -11.03 0.45 -7.49
C SER A 36 -10.11 1.67 -7.72
N VAL A 37 -10.32 2.37 -8.85
CA VAL A 37 -9.56 3.57 -9.20
C VAL A 37 -9.57 4.64 -8.07
N PRO A 38 -10.70 4.91 -7.38
CA PRO A 38 -10.69 5.84 -6.25
C PRO A 38 -9.80 5.39 -5.09
N ALA A 39 -9.73 4.08 -4.80
CA ALA A 39 -8.87 3.56 -3.75
C ALA A 39 -7.38 3.70 -4.11
N LEU A 40 -7.02 3.43 -5.36
CA LEU A 40 -5.66 3.57 -5.89
C LEU A 40 -5.17 5.02 -5.87
N LYS A 41 -6.07 6.00 -6.06
CA LYS A 41 -5.76 7.44 -6.03
C LYS A 41 -5.61 8.02 -4.62
N ARG A 42 -5.87 7.25 -3.56
CA ARG A 42 -5.71 7.75 -2.17
C ARG A 42 -4.28 8.16 -1.91
N ASN A 43 -4.11 9.32 -1.26
CA ASN A 43 -2.81 9.73 -0.77
C ASN A 43 -2.35 8.77 0.33
N ALA A 44 -1.15 8.23 0.17
CA ALA A 44 -0.60 7.26 1.08
C ALA A 44 0.91 7.46 1.25
N HIS A 45 1.42 6.90 2.34
CA HIS A 45 2.83 6.86 2.66
C HIS A 45 3.23 5.43 3.02
N MET A 46 4.33 4.98 2.43
CA MET A 46 4.93 3.70 2.77
C MET A 46 6.09 3.94 3.74
N GLN A 47 5.95 3.43 4.96
CA GLN A 47 7.06 3.32 5.89
C GLN A 47 7.71 1.95 5.70
N SER A 48 8.89 1.94 5.09
CA SER A 48 9.62 0.71 4.73
C SER A 48 9.73 -0.28 5.88
N GLY A 49 9.32 -1.53 5.62
CA GLY A 49 9.36 -2.62 6.59
C GLY A 49 8.29 -2.59 7.68
N LEU A 50 7.36 -1.61 7.65
CA LEU A 50 6.32 -1.47 8.67
C LEU A 50 4.92 -1.49 8.06
N TYR A 51 4.52 -0.43 7.34
CA TYR A 51 3.15 -0.30 6.83
C TYR A 51 3.01 0.71 5.70
N ILE A 52 1.87 0.65 5.02
CA ILE A 52 1.33 1.70 4.15
C ILE A 52 0.13 2.33 4.88
N ALA A 53 0.17 3.64 5.08
CA ALA A 53 -0.92 4.39 5.71
C ALA A 53 -1.44 5.50 4.79
N GLU A 54 -2.71 5.82 4.93
CA GLU A 54 -3.32 6.98 4.29
C GLU A 54 -2.71 8.27 4.87
N VAL A 55 -2.56 9.27 4.00
CA VAL A 55 -2.13 10.61 4.39
C VAL A 55 -3.32 11.55 4.20
N ASN A 56 -3.70 12.23 5.28
CA ASN A 56 -4.80 13.19 5.24
C ASN A 56 -4.40 14.50 4.54
N GLU A 57 -5.37 15.40 4.34
CA GLU A 57 -5.13 16.70 3.69
C GLU A 57 -4.14 17.59 4.45
N GLY A 58 -4.00 17.39 5.76
CA GLY A 58 -3.00 18.07 6.59
C GLY A 58 -1.58 17.49 6.51
N GLY A 59 -1.37 16.42 5.74
CA GLY A 59 -0.06 15.76 5.60
C GLY A 59 0.28 14.78 6.74
N PHE A 60 -0.67 14.46 7.62
CA PHE A 60 -0.47 13.54 8.74
C PHE A 60 -0.82 12.10 8.35
N LEU A 61 -0.09 11.14 8.94
CA LEU A 61 -0.40 9.72 8.82
C LEU A 61 -1.72 9.42 9.54
N GLY A 62 -2.68 8.89 8.79
CA GLY A 62 -3.98 8.49 9.27
C GLY A 62 -4.07 6.97 9.41
N ARG A 63 -5.10 6.40 8.79
CA ARG A 63 -5.40 4.97 8.89
C ARG A 63 -4.31 4.14 8.19
N VAL A 64 -3.83 3.09 8.88
CA VAL A 64 -3.03 2.04 8.24
C VAL A 64 -3.90 1.26 7.26
N LEU A 65 -3.51 1.27 5.99
CA LEU A 65 -4.17 0.53 4.92
C LEU A 65 -3.66 -0.91 4.87
N TYR A 66 -2.34 -1.09 4.92
CA TYR A 66 -1.70 -2.40 4.84
C TYR A 66 -0.48 -2.46 5.75
N LYS A 67 -0.27 -3.58 6.45
CA LYS A 67 0.98 -3.90 7.12
C LYS A 67 1.91 -4.62 6.15
N ILE A 68 3.20 -4.31 6.22
CA ILE A 68 4.21 -4.98 5.39
C ILE A 68 4.66 -6.25 6.13
N LYS A 69 4.57 -7.39 5.45
CA LYS A 69 5.14 -8.65 5.89
C LYS A 69 6.19 -9.12 4.90
N ARG A 70 7.27 -9.73 5.38
CA ARG A 70 8.23 -10.42 4.52
C ARG A 70 7.64 -11.76 4.07
N LYS A 71 7.90 -12.12 2.81
CA LYS A 71 7.66 -13.47 2.30
C LYS A 71 8.71 -14.45 2.81
#